data_AF-A0A4R4F8W9-F1
#
_entry.id   AF-A0A4R4F8W9-F1
#
_cell.length_a   1.000
_cell.length_b   1.000
_cell.length_c   1.000
_cell.angle_alpha   90.00
_cell.angle_beta   90.00
_cell.angle_gamma   90.00
#
_symmetry.space_group_name_H-M   'P 1'
#
loop_
_entity.id
_entity.type
_entity.pdbx_description
1 polymer ?
#
loop_
_entity_poly.entity_id
_entity_poly.type
_entity_poly.pdbx_seq_one_letter_code
_entity_poly.pdbx_strand_id
1 'polypeptide(L)'
;MFFYIARQPILDRNKALFAYELLFRNGTDNAFPDISAEVATASLIENSQLQHSVNEITDQHLAFINFSENGILQDLPGFLPNQHVVVEVLETVTPSQEVFEAIKSLKSRGYKVALDDYDFNPEWDSILQFIDIIKVDLMASSRRQIEDLLALAKTSNFKLLAEKVETQKEFETCMKDGFEYFQGYFFARPEIVQKRSLTPNQLIYTQLLQACAQPELDFDSINQLMSRDVGITYKLLRYVNAPVHGISKPIESLRQAIVYLGEQQIKKFTAVIAAAQLGESKPSELVRLSIVRAHMCEQIAVACKVQIDPEKAFLTGMFSLLEALLDEPLQTIMSRIELGTEIRTALLDKKGPLAFCLGLVCFYEKANWAKVKTVAERLHVSEDELPSFYLNALNWANALSNAD
;
A
#
# COMPACT_ATOMS: atom_id res chain seq x y z
N MET A 1 9.64 0.27 3.57
CA MET A 1 10.18 -1.08 3.30
C MET A 1 9.14 -1.79 2.46
N PHE A 2 9.49 -2.33 1.29
CA PHE A 2 8.54 -3.13 0.51
C PHE A 2 8.51 -4.53 1.11
N PHE A 3 7.32 -5.07 1.35
CA PHE A 3 7.13 -6.49 1.61
C PHE A 3 6.36 -7.07 0.43
N TYR A 4 6.77 -8.26 0.00
CA TYR A 4 6.12 -8.98 -1.08
C TYR A 4 5.29 -10.08 -0.44
N ILE A 5 4.01 -10.15 -0.80
CA ILE A 5 3.12 -11.22 -0.34
C ILE A 5 2.81 -12.03 -1.57
N ALA A 6 3.32 -13.25 -1.62
CA ALA A 6 2.79 -14.24 -2.55
C ALA A 6 1.51 -14.80 -1.94
N ARG A 7 0.45 -14.91 -2.74
CA ARG A 7 -0.77 -15.63 -2.35
C ARG A 7 -0.90 -16.89 -3.16
N GLN A 8 -1.28 -17.98 -2.51
CA GLN A 8 -1.52 -19.26 -3.17
C GLN A 8 -2.97 -19.69 -2.94
N PRO A 9 -3.75 -19.97 -4.01
CA PRO A 9 -5.15 -20.33 -3.84
C PRO A 9 -5.29 -21.74 -3.28
N ILE A 10 -6.28 -21.88 -2.39
CA ILE A 10 -6.79 -23.14 -1.86
C ILE A 10 -8.19 -23.30 -2.41
N LEU A 11 -8.46 -24.43 -3.07
CA LEU A 11 -9.74 -24.72 -3.69
C LEU A 11 -10.51 -25.79 -2.92
N ASP A 12 -11.83 -25.79 -3.06
CA ASP A 12 -12.71 -26.85 -2.56
C ASP A 12 -12.87 -28.01 -3.57
N ARG A 13 -13.68 -29.01 -3.21
CA ARG A 13 -14.01 -30.17 -4.06
C ARG A 13 -14.67 -29.79 -5.40
N ASN A 14 -15.29 -28.62 -5.51
CA ASN A 14 -15.93 -28.12 -6.72
C ASN A 14 -14.97 -27.27 -7.57
N LYS A 15 -13.69 -27.16 -7.19
CA LYS A 15 -12.69 -26.25 -7.77
C LYS A 15 -13.07 -24.77 -7.57
N ALA A 16 -13.94 -24.46 -6.62
CA ALA A 16 -14.22 -23.09 -6.23
C ALA A 16 -13.13 -22.60 -5.27
N LEU A 17 -12.77 -21.32 -5.38
CA LEU A 17 -11.83 -20.69 -4.46
C LEU A 17 -12.40 -20.71 -3.04
N PHE A 18 -11.66 -21.32 -2.12
CA PHE A 18 -12.03 -21.41 -0.71
C PHE A 18 -11.27 -20.37 0.13
N ALA A 19 -9.95 -20.28 -0.09
CA ALA A 19 -9.05 -19.45 0.68
C ALA A 19 -7.79 -19.11 -0.11
N TYR A 20 -6.95 -18.24 0.44
CA TYR A 20 -5.56 -18.06 0.02
C TYR A 20 -4.63 -18.33 1.19
N GLU A 21 -3.52 -19.02 0.95
CA GLU A 21 -2.35 -18.98 1.83
C GLU A 21 -1.51 -17.74 1.51
N LEU A 22 -1.11 -17.01 2.54
CA LEU A 22 -0.29 -15.80 2.43
C LEU A 22 1.17 -16.12 2.80
N LEU A 23 2.04 -16.05 1.79
CA LEU A 23 3.47 -16.31 1.87
C LEU A 23 4.26 -15.01 1.84
N PHE A 24 4.93 -14.66 2.93
CA PHE A 24 5.71 -13.43 3.03
C PHE A 24 7.11 -13.61 2.42
N ARG A 25 7.58 -12.59 1.68
CA ARG A 25 8.84 -12.62 0.92
C ARG A 25 9.60 -11.28 1.02
N ASN A 26 10.93 -11.36 1.01
CA ASN A 26 11.84 -10.22 1.20
C ASN A 26 12.27 -9.53 -0.13
N GLY A 27 11.69 -9.93 -1.26
CA GLY A 27 12.07 -9.43 -2.58
C GLY A 27 11.27 -10.06 -3.73
N THR A 28 11.56 -9.63 -4.96
CA THR A 28 10.97 -10.16 -6.21
C THR A 28 11.67 -11.40 -6.76
N ASP A 29 12.87 -11.73 -6.26
CA ASP A 29 13.58 -12.92 -6.71
C ASP A 29 12.91 -14.17 -6.14
N ASN A 30 12.57 -15.13 -7.01
CA ASN A 30 12.07 -16.47 -6.69
C ASN A 30 13.02 -17.33 -5.83
N ALA A 31 14.08 -16.73 -5.26
CA ALA A 31 15.00 -17.37 -4.35
C ALA A 31 14.57 -17.03 -2.93
N PHE A 32 14.03 -18.02 -2.21
CA PHE A 32 13.72 -17.96 -0.78
C PHE A 32 14.88 -17.33 0.01
N PRO A 33 14.71 -16.15 0.62
CA PRO A 33 15.47 -15.81 1.81
C PRO A 33 14.53 -16.05 3.00
N ASP A 34 14.94 -16.89 3.95
CA ASP A 34 14.19 -17.12 5.20
C ASP A 34 14.03 -15.78 5.95
N ILE A 35 12.86 -15.15 5.79
CA ILE A 35 12.36 -14.26 6.84
C ILE A 35 11.83 -15.22 7.90
N SER A 36 12.30 -15.05 9.13
CA SER A 36 11.68 -15.77 10.24
C SER A 36 10.18 -15.42 10.26
N ALA A 37 9.30 -16.41 10.34
CA ALA A 37 7.85 -16.23 10.28
C ALA A 37 7.37 -15.13 11.25
N GLU A 38 8.11 -14.90 12.34
CA GLU A 38 7.90 -13.85 13.32
C GLU A 38 8.09 -12.44 12.77
N VAL A 39 9.13 -12.15 11.98
CA VAL A 39 9.40 -10.79 11.47
C VAL A 39 8.34 -10.37 10.44
N ALA A 40 7.91 -11.32 9.61
CA ALA A 40 6.84 -11.12 8.63
C ALA A 40 5.48 -10.89 9.31
N THR A 41 5.16 -11.71 10.33
CA THR A 41 3.92 -11.61 11.11
C THR A 41 3.89 -10.36 12.00
N ALA A 42 5.01 -9.99 12.63
CA ALA A 42 5.11 -8.75 13.40
C ALA A 42 4.93 -7.51 12.51
N SER A 43 5.47 -7.52 11.28
CA SER A 43 5.29 -6.43 10.31
C SER A 43 3.82 -6.28 9.83
N LEU A 44 3.05 -7.38 9.80
CA LEU A 44 1.60 -7.36 9.55
C LEU A 44 0.83 -6.69 10.70
N ILE A 45 1.30 -6.87 11.94
CA ILE A 45 0.61 -6.41 13.15
C ILE A 45 0.97 -4.96 13.48
N GLU A 46 2.22 -4.54 13.27
CA GLU A 46 2.67 -3.16 13.52
C GLU A 46 1.98 -2.13 12.61
N ASN A 47 1.57 -2.54 11.40
CA ASN A 47 0.83 -1.68 10.48
C ASN A 47 -0.68 -1.84 10.68
N SER A 48 -1.27 -1.08 11.60
CA SER A 48 -2.70 -1.10 11.96
C SER A 48 -3.70 -0.95 10.78
N GLN A 49 -3.25 -0.47 9.62
CA GLN A 49 -4.06 -0.40 8.39
C GLN A 49 -4.17 -1.75 7.63
N LEU A 50 -3.47 -2.80 8.06
CA LEU A 50 -3.46 -4.09 7.36
C LEU A 50 -4.65 -5.00 7.68
N GLN A 51 -5.47 -4.70 8.70
CA GLN A 51 -6.75 -5.41 8.92
C GLN A 51 -7.68 -5.30 7.70
N HIS A 52 -7.69 -4.14 7.04
CA HIS A 52 -8.38 -3.96 5.75
C HIS A 52 -7.63 -4.60 4.59
N SER A 53 -6.30 -4.73 4.71
CA SER A 53 -5.47 -5.27 3.65
C SER A 53 -5.55 -6.78 3.49
N VAL A 54 -5.75 -7.57 4.55
CA VAL A 54 -5.89 -9.04 4.44
C VAL A 54 -7.08 -9.39 3.54
N ASN A 55 -8.25 -8.81 3.82
CA ASN A 55 -9.45 -9.01 3.00
C ASN A 55 -9.27 -8.53 1.56
N GLU A 56 -8.57 -7.43 1.33
CA GLU A 56 -8.26 -6.97 -0.03
C GLU A 56 -7.26 -7.89 -0.76
N ILE A 57 -6.28 -8.47 -0.06
CA ILE A 57 -5.28 -9.39 -0.65
C ILE A 57 -5.94 -10.72 -1.00
N THR A 58 -6.87 -11.20 -0.18
CA THR A 58 -7.57 -12.47 -0.37
C THR A 58 -8.87 -12.35 -1.14
N ASP A 59 -9.20 -11.16 -1.66
CA ASP A 59 -10.48 -10.89 -2.32
C ASP A 59 -11.69 -11.38 -1.48
N GLN A 60 -11.67 -11.02 -0.20
CA GLN A 60 -12.65 -11.36 0.84
C GLN A 60 -12.72 -12.85 1.24
N HIS A 61 -11.84 -13.70 0.73
CA HIS A 61 -11.73 -15.11 1.14
C HIS A 61 -10.89 -15.26 2.42
N LEU A 62 -10.91 -16.46 3.01
CA LEU A 62 -10.08 -16.80 4.16
C LEU A 62 -8.58 -16.68 3.84
N ALA A 63 -7.80 -16.21 4.80
CA ALA A 63 -6.34 -16.13 4.74
C ALA A 63 -5.71 -17.16 5.67
N PHE A 64 -4.93 -18.09 5.12
CA PHE A 64 -4.04 -18.97 5.90
C PHE A 64 -2.74 -18.20 6.14
N ILE A 65 -2.35 -18.08 7.42
CA ILE A 65 -1.16 -17.33 7.84
C ILE A 65 -0.36 -18.21 8.79
N ASN A 66 0.93 -18.31 8.51
CA ASN A 66 1.82 -19.25 9.18
C ASN A 66 2.38 -18.62 10.46
N PHE A 67 2.21 -19.31 11.59
CA PHE A 67 2.71 -18.89 12.88
C PHE A 67 3.67 -19.93 13.44
N SER A 68 4.83 -19.46 13.87
CA SER A 68 5.77 -20.25 14.67
C SER A 68 5.30 -20.39 16.11
N GLU A 69 5.99 -21.24 16.87
CA GLU A 69 5.71 -21.49 18.28
C GLU A 69 5.67 -20.19 19.08
N ASN A 70 6.72 -19.36 18.93
CA ASN A 70 6.80 -18.08 19.61
C ASN A 70 5.65 -17.12 19.19
N GLY A 71 5.28 -17.11 17.91
CA GLY A 71 4.18 -16.28 17.43
C GLY A 71 2.83 -16.66 18.05
N ILE A 72 2.58 -17.96 18.22
CA ILE A 72 1.36 -18.47 18.87
C ILE A 72 1.38 -18.14 20.37
N LEU A 73 2.51 -18.38 21.05
CA LEU A 73 2.66 -18.13 22.49
C LEU A 73 2.56 -16.64 22.86
N GLN A 74 2.98 -15.74 21.97
CA GLN A 74 2.84 -14.29 22.14
C GLN A 74 1.46 -13.75 21.74
N ASP A 75 0.52 -14.62 21.39
CA ASP A 75 -0.83 -14.25 20.94
C ASP A 75 -0.84 -13.30 19.72
N LEU A 76 0.14 -13.43 18.83
CA LEU A 76 0.17 -12.66 17.57
C LEU A 76 -1.09 -12.82 16.71
N PRO A 77 -1.71 -14.02 16.60
CA PRO A 77 -2.95 -14.16 15.84
C PRO A 77 -4.11 -13.32 16.43
N GLY A 78 -4.07 -13.02 17.73
CA GLY A 78 -5.10 -12.22 18.42
C GLY A 78 -5.26 -10.79 17.91
N PHE A 79 -4.28 -10.27 17.16
CA PHE A 79 -4.34 -8.95 16.53
C PHE A 79 -5.08 -8.94 15.18
N LEU A 80 -5.39 -10.11 14.62
CA LEU A 80 -6.02 -10.28 13.30
C LEU A 80 -7.52 -10.60 13.41
N PRO A 81 -8.35 -10.26 12.41
CA PRO A 81 -9.78 -10.55 12.46
C PRO A 81 -10.06 -12.05 12.33
N ASN A 82 -10.61 -12.66 13.39
CA ASN A 82 -10.93 -14.09 13.47
C ASN A 82 -11.86 -14.62 12.37
N GLN A 83 -12.71 -13.78 11.77
CA GLN A 83 -13.66 -14.17 10.71
C GLN A 83 -12.98 -14.47 9.38
N HIS A 84 -11.77 -13.94 9.16
CA HIS A 84 -11.08 -13.99 7.86
C HIS A 84 -9.74 -14.71 7.92
N VAL A 85 -9.31 -15.19 9.08
CA VAL A 85 -7.98 -15.77 9.27
C VAL A 85 -8.08 -17.21 9.77
N VAL A 86 -7.29 -18.08 9.14
CA VAL A 86 -6.95 -19.41 9.60
C VAL A 86 -5.52 -19.35 10.13
N VAL A 87 -5.35 -19.66 11.41
CA VAL A 87 -4.05 -19.72 12.08
C VAL A 87 -3.38 -21.03 11.70
N GLU A 88 -2.33 -20.98 10.90
CA GLU A 88 -1.58 -22.16 10.50
C GLU A 88 -0.39 -22.37 11.43
N VAL A 89 -0.40 -23.50 12.15
CA VAL A 89 0.68 -23.93 13.05
C VAL A 89 1.71 -24.67 12.22
N LEU A 90 2.91 -24.11 12.14
CA LEU A 90 4.02 -24.68 11.37
C LEU A 90 4.46 -26.05 11.89
N GLU A 91 4.98 -26.89 10.99
CA GLU A 91 5.57 -28.21 11.30
C GLU A 91 6.72 -28.17 12.33
N THR A 92 7.36 -27.00 12.48
CA THR A 92 8.49 -26.78 13.40
C THR A 92 8.06 -26.53 14.85
N VAL A 93 6.76 -26.38 15.10
CA VAL A 93 6.21 -26.14 16.45
C VAL A 93 6.23 -27.43 17.25
N THR A 94 6.83 -27.38 18.45
CA THR A 94 6.86 -28.55 19.32
C THR A 94 5.54 -28.63 20.10
N PRO A 95 4.85 -29.79 20.12
CA PRO A 95 3.67 -29.96 20.96
C PRO A 95 4.05 -29.79 22.44
N SER A 96 3.47 -28.78 23.08
CA SER A 96 3.66 -28.50 24.50
C SER A 96 2.34 -28.08 25.14
N GLN A 97 2.28 -28.17 26.47
CA GLN A 97 1.10 -27.73 27.22
C GLN A 97 0.81 -26.24 26.97
N GLU A 98 1.84 -25.39 26.87
CA GLU A 98 1.67 -23.96 26.57
C GLU A 98 1.09 -23.74 25.16
N VAL A 99 1.59 -24.44 24.15
CA VAL A 99 1.06 -24.38 22.77
C VAL A 99 -0.40 -24.82 22.74
N PHE A 100 -0.74 -25.89 23.47
CA PHE A 100 -2.10 -26.41 23.53
C PHE A 100 -3.08 -25.41 24.17
N GLU A 101 -2.65 -24.72 25.23
CA GLU A 101 -3.43 -23.67 25.88
C GLU A 101 -3.64 -22.46 24.96
N ALA A 102 -2.62 -22.06 24.20
CA ALA A 102 -2.71 -21.00 23.22
C ALA A 102 -3.69 -21.35 22.08
N ILE A 103 -3.63 -22.56 21.52
CA ILE A 103 -4.57 -23.06 20.49
C ILE A 103 -6.00 -23.06 21.03
N LYS A 104 -6.23 -23.58 22.25
CA LYS A 104 -7.56 -23.56 22.89
C LYS A 104 -8.09 -22.14 23.09
N SER A 105 -7.22 -21.20 23.48
CA SER A 105 -7.56 -19.79 23.61
C SER A 105 -7.94 -19.13 22.28
N LEU A 106 -7.24 -19.46 21.20
CA LEU A 106 -7.59 -19.00 19.85
C LEU A 106 -8.96 -19.56 19.41
N LYS A 107 -9.20 -20.85 19.64
CA LYS A 107 -10.48 -21.48 19.32
C LYS A 107 -11.65 -20.89 20.11
N SER A 108 -11.48 -20.59 21.39
CA SER A 108 -12.53 -19.97 22.20
C SER A 108 -12.90 -18.55 21.72
N ARG A 109 -11.96 -17.86 21.07
CA ARG A 109 -12.18 -16.56 20.41
C ARG A 109 -12.69 -16.68 18.98
N GLY A 110 -12.96 -17.89 18.48
CA GLY A 110 -13.57 -18.12 17.17
C GLY A 110 -12.61 -18.17 15.98
N TYR A 111 -11.30 -18.24 16.21
CA TYR A 111 -10.34 -18.50 15.12
C TYR A 111 -10.52 -19.92 14.57
N LYS A 112 -10.15 -20.08 13.30
CA LYS A 112 -9.88 -21.40 12.73
C LYS A 112 -8.40 -21.72 12.87
N VAL A 113 -8.07 -22.98 13.10
CA VAL A 113 -6.69 -23.44 13.26
C VAL A 113 -6.41 -24.56 12.28
N ALA A 114 -5.31 -24.42 11.54
CA ALA A 114 -4.76 -25.43 10.67
C ALA A 114 -3.43 -25.95 11.24
N LEU A 115 -3.16 -27.23 11.08
CA LEU A 115 -1.85 -27.83 11.40
C LEU A 115 -1.15 -28.18 10.08
N ASP A 116 0.09 -27.70 9.94
CA ASP A 116 0.93 -27.96 8.78
C ASP A 116 1.72 -29.27 8.97
N ASP A 117 1.76 -30.11 7.93
CA ASP A 117 2.45 -31.41 7.87
C ASP A 117 2.45 -32.22 9.19
N TYR A 118 1.26 -32.69 9.59
CA TYR A 118 1.07 -33.46 10.83
C TYR A 118 2.02 -34.67 10.95
N ASP A 119 2.85 -34.66 11.99
CA ASP A 119 3.95 -35.61 12.23
C ASP A 119 3.52 -36.92 12.92
N PHE A 120 2.24 -37.10 13.23
CA PHE A 120 1.69 -38.22 14.02
C PHE A 120 2.25 -38.32 15.45
N ASN A 121 2.79 -37.24 16.01
CA ASN A 121 3.15 -37.25 17.42
C ASN A 121 1.87 -37.40 18.28
N PRO A 122 1.75 -38.45 19.12
CA PRO A 122 0.57 -38.68 19.95
C PRO A 122 0.25 -37.55 20.94
N GLU A 123 1.21 -36.67 21.24
CA GLU A 123 0.97 -35.51 22.11
C GLU A 123 -0.10 -34.57 21.53
N TRP A 124 -0.18 -34.49 20.20
CA TRP A 124 -1.22 -33.73 19.50
C TRP A 124 -2.64 -34.29 19.69
N ASP A 125 -2.81 -35.57 20.03
CA ASP A 125 -4.12 -36.23 20.13
C ASP A 125 -5.09 -35.45 21.04
N SER A 126 -4.54 -34.88 22.11
CA SER A 126 -5.30 -34.11 23.11
C SER A 126 -5.89 -32.81 22.55
N ILE A 127 -5.32 -32.28 21.45
CA ILE A 127 -5.75 -31.03 20.83
C ILE A 127 -6.42 -31.19 19.47
N LEU A 128 -6.45 -32.39 18.87
CA LEU A 128 -7.04 -32.60 17.54
C LEU A 128 -8.49 -32.12 17.43
N GLN A 129 -9.28 -32.17 18.52
CA GLN A 129 -10.64 -31.64 18.56
C GLN A 129 -10.73 -30.11 18.37
N PHE A 130 -9.62 -29.40 18.56
CA PHE A 130 -9.48 -27.96 18.41
C PHE A 130 -8.90 -27.57 17.04
N ILE A 131 -8.49 -28.54 16.22
CA ILE A 131 -7.98 -28.31 14.86
C ILE A 131 -9.14 -28.37 13.87
N ASP A 132 -9.20 -27.43 12.92
CA ASP A 132 -10.21 -27.41 11.87
C ASP A 132 -9.70 -28.05 10.57
N ILE A 133 -8.41 -27.90 10.29
CA ILE A 133 -7.80 -28.35 9.04
C ILE A 133 -6.43 -28.97 9.33
N ILE A 134 -6.12 -30.10 8.72
CA ILE A 134 -4.77 -30.65 8.68
C ILE A 134 -4.31 -30.62 7.22
N LYS A 135 -3.17 -29.97 6.98
CA LYS A 135 -2.50 -29.91 5.69
C LYS A 135 -1.62 -31.15 5.53
N VAL A 136 -1.57 -31.69 4.31
CA VAL A 136 -0.85 -32.92 3.99
C VAL A 136 -0.08 -32.72 2.69
N ASP A 137 1.25 -32.68 2.78
CA ASP A 137 2.12 -32.75 1.62
C ASP A 137 2.09 -34.16 1.01
N LEU A 138 1.53 -34.27 -0.20
CA LEU A 138 1.42 -35.53 -0.95
C LEU A 138 2.77 -36.11 -1.41
N MET A 139 3.81 -35.28 -1.50
CA MET A 139 5.16 -35.67 -1.91
C MET A 139 6.01 -36.14 -0.73
N ALA A 140 5.77 -35.58 0.46
CA ALA A 140 6.47 -35.97 1.69
C ALA A 140 5.80 -37.15 2.41
N SER A 141 4.47 -37.25 2.32
CA SER A 141 3.69 -38.26 3.05
C SER A 141 3.64 -39.60 2.33
N SER A 142 3.86 -40.70 3.06
CA SER A 142 3.64 -42.05 2.55
C SER A 142 2.14 -42.36 2.42
N ARG A 143 1.79 -43.29 1.50
CA ARG A 143 0.38 -43.70 1.32
C ARG A 143 -0.27 -44.20 2.60
N ARG A 144 0.48 -44.88 3.46
CA ARG A 144 0.00 -45.39 4.75
C ARG A 144 -0.36 -44.25 5.70
N GLN A 145 0.50 -43.24 5.82
CA GLN A 145 0.22 -42.05 6.64
C GLN A 145 -1.05 -41.35 6.16
N ILE A 146 -1.21 -41.18 4.84
CA ILE A 146 -2.42 -40.58 4.26
C ILE A 146 -3.66 -41.41 4.62
N GLU A 147 -3.59 -42.74 4.54
CA GLU A 147 -4.71 -43.62 4.93
C GLU A 147 -5.06 -43.54 6.41
N ASP A 148 -4.06 -43.45 7.29
CA ASP A 148 -4.24 -43.29 8.74
C ASP A 148 -4.91 -41.94 9.06
N LEU A 149 -4.47 -40.85 8.41
CA LEU A 149 -5.09 -39.52 8.52
C LEU A 149 -6.54 -39.50 8.01
N LEU A 150 -6.82 -40.17 6.90
CA LEU A 150 -8.17 -40.28 6.35
C LEU A 150 -9.10 -41.08 7.28
N ALA A 151 -8.58 -42.10 7.95
CA ALA A 151 -9.33 -42.84 8.96
C ALA A 151 -9.63 -41.95 10.17
N LEU A 152 -8.63 -41.19 10.65
CA LEU A 152 -8.77 -40.27 11.77
C LEU A 152 -9.74 -39.11 11.49
N ALA A 153 -9.69 -38.56 10.26
CA ALA A 153 -10.57 -37.49 9.82
C ALA A 153 -12.06 -37.91 9.83
N LYS A 154 -12.36 -39.20 9.57
CA LYS A 154 -13.75 -39.70 9.61
C LYS A 154 -14.37 -39.69 11.00
N THR A 155 -13.55 -39.74 12.05
CA THR A 155 -13.99 -39.75 13.45
C THR A 155 -13.72 -38.44 14.18
N SER A 156 -13.17 -37.45 13.48
CA SER A 156 -12.77 -36.15 14.02
C SER A 156 -13.53 -35.01 13.31
N ASN A 157 -13.41 -33.79 13.83
CA ASN A 157 -14.07 -32.61 13.26
C ASN A 157 -13.20 -31.85 12.26
N PHE A 158 -11.91 -32.19 12.14
CA PHE A 158 -11.01 -31.54 11.20
C PHE A 158 -11.20 -32.08 9.78
N LYS A 159 -10.86 -31.24 8.81
CA LYS A 159 -10.86 -31.55 7.39
C LYS A 159 -9.44 -31.70 6.88
N LEU A 160 -9.26 -32.42 5.78
CA LEU A 160 -7.94 -32.58 5.16
C LEU A 160 -7.79 -31.64 3.95
N LEU A 161 -6.64 -30.97 3.89
CA LEU A 161 -6.17 -30.17 2.78
C LEU A 161 -4.98 -30.88 2.13
N ALA A 162 -5.09 -31.22 0.85
CA ALA A 162 -4.00 -31.84 0.09
C ALA A 162 -3.11 -30.76 -0.54
N GLU A 163 -1.82 -30.79 -0.24
CA GLU A 163 -0.83 -29.87 -0.79
C GLU A 163 -0.02 -30.49 -1.93
N LYS A 164 0.63 -29.61 -2.71
CA LYS A 164 1.44 -29.97 -3.89
C LYS A 164 0.68 -30.86 -4.88
N VAL A 165 -0.60 -30.57 -5.09
CA VAL A 165 -1.41 -31.18 -6.15
C VAL A 165 -1.00 -30.60 -7.51
N GLU A 166 -0.26 -31.35 -8.31
CA GLU A 166 0.33 -30.90 -9.57
C GLU A 166 -0.40 -31.45 -10.81
N THR A 167 -1.18 -32.53 -10.67
CA THR A 167 -1.94 -33.12 -11.78
C THR A 167 -3.44 -33.32 -11.50
N GLN A 168 -4.24 -33.32 -12.57
CA GLN A 168 -5.68 -33.66 -12.50
C GLN A 168 -5.93 -35.05 -11.90
N LYS A 169 -5.00 -36.00 -12.13
CA LYS A 169 -5.09 -37.37 -11.61
C LYS A 169 -4.87 -37.41 -10.09
N GLU A 170 -3.91 -36.64 -9.57
CA GLU A 170 -3.71 -36.47 -8.12
C GLU A 170 -4.95 -35.86 -7.47
N PHE A 171 -5.50 -34.78 -8.06
CA PHE A 171 -6.73 -34.16 -7.57
C PHE A 171 -7.88 -35.17 -7.49
N GLU A 172 -8.13 -35.93 -8.56
CA GLU A 172 -9.20 -36.95 -8.59
C GLU A 172 -8.97 -38.07 -7.56
N THR A 173 -7.71 -38.42 -7.31
CA THR A 173 -7.35 -39.44 -6.31
C THR A 173 -7.63 -38.92 -4.90
N CYS A 174 -7.14 -37.72 -4.57
CA CYS A 174 -7.35 -37.09 -3.27
C CYS A 174 -8.85 -36.81 -3.02
N MET A 175 -9.60 -36.41 -4.05
CA MET A 175 -11.06 -36.22 -3.93
C MET A 175 -11.79 -37.54 -3.61
N LYS A 176 -11.37 -38.66 -4.21
CA LYS A 176 -11.92 -39.99 -3.92
C LYS A 176 -11.55 -40.48 -2.53
N ASP A 177 -10.32 -40.21 -2.11
CA ASP A 177 -9.80 -40.59 -0.81
C ASP A 177 -10.56 -39.91 0.34
N GLY A 178 -10.96 -38.65 0.15
CA GLY A 178 -11.82 -37.92 1.08
C GLY A 178 -11.37 -36.51 1.43
N PHE A 179 -10.33 -35.99 0.77
CA PHE A 179 -9.87 -34.62 0.97
C PHE A 179 -10.95 -33.60 0.62
N GLU A 180 -11.01 -32.50 1.38
CA GLU A 180 -12.00 -31.44 1.19
C GLU A 180 -11.41 -30.21 0.49
N TYR A 181 -10.13 -29.93 0.74
CA TYR A 181 -9.43 -28.78 0.19
C TYR A 181 -8.16 -29.18 -0.54
N PHE A 182 -7.72 -28.36 -1.49
CA PHE A 182 -6.62 -28.68 -2.40
C PHE A 182 -5.79 -27.44 -2.72
N GLN A 183 -4.47 -27.62 -2.73
CA GLN A 183 -3.49 -26.59 -3.03
C GLN A 183 -2.35 -27.17 -3.87
N GLY A 184 -1.96 -26.49 -4.96
CA GLY A 184 -0.85 -26.93 -5.81
C GLY A 184 -0.86 -26.35 -7.22
N TYR A 185 0.23 -26.58 -7.96
CA TYR A 185 0.48 -25.96 -9.27
C TYR A 185 -0.54 -26.33 -10.36
N PHE A 186 -1.30 -27.41 -10.16
CA PHE A 186 -2.39 -27.78 -11.06
C PHE A 186 -3.48 -26.70 -11.16
N PHE A 187 -3.68 -25.92 -10.09
CA PHE A 187 -4.77 -24.96 -9.97
C PHE A 187 -4.33 -23.53 -10.28
N ALA A 188 -3.18 -23.11 -9.75
CA ALA A 188 -2.51 -21.86 -10.07
C ALA A 188 -1.08 -21.86 -9.53
N ARG A 189 -0.20 -21.05 -10.12
CA ARG A 189 1.08 -20.71 -9.49
C ARG A 189 0.85 -19.62 -8.43
N PRO A 190 1.68 -19.54 -7.37
CA PRO A 190 1.63 -18.41 -6.44
C PRO A 190 1.69 -17.07 -7.18
N GLU A 191 0.74 -16.19 -6.90
CA GLU A 191 0.71 -14.83 -7.46
C GLU A 191 1.43 -13.88 -6.49
N ILE A 192 2.47 -13.19 -6.96
CA ILE A 192 3.13 -12.16 -6.16
C ILE A 192 2.27 -10.90 -6.20
N VAL A 193 1.71 -10.54 -5.05
CA VAL A 193 1.04 -9.27 -4.83
C VAL A 193 2.03 -8.32 -4.16
N GLN A 194 2.46 -7.29 -4.89
CA GLN A 194 3.29 -6.23 -4.35
C GLN A 194 2.40 -5.18 -3.67
N LYS A 195 2.33 -5.17 -2.34
CA LYS A 195 1.71 -4.08 -1.57
C LYS A 195 2.79 -3.27 -0.88
N ARG A 196 2.87 -1.98 -1.20
CA ARG A 196 3.75 -1.02 -0.50
C ARG A 196 2.99 -0.51 0.73
N SER A 197 3.44 -0.81 1.96
CA SER A 197 2.99 0.01 3.10
C SER A 197 3.77 1.32 3.09
N LEU A 198 3.04 2.40 3.34
CA LEU A 198 3.65 3.70 3.60
C LEU A 198 4.33 3.64 4.97
N THR A 199 5.56 4.12 5.07
CA THR A 199 6.18 4.34 6.38
C THR A 199 5.39 5.38 7.19
N PRO A 200 5.52 5.44 8.53
CA PRO A 200 4.84 6.44 9.34
C PRO A 200 5.02 7.88 8.84
N ASN A 201 6.22 8.22 8.36
CA ASN A 201 6.49 9.55 7.77
C ASN A 201 5.80 9.72 6.41
N GLN A 202 5.77 8.69 5.56
CA GLN A 202 5.04 8.72 4.29
C GLN A 202 3.53 8.91 4.50
N LEU A 203 2.98 8.38 5.60
CA LEU A 203 1.58 8.62 5.97
C LEU A 203 1.34 10.10 6.32
N ILE A 204 2.23 10.73 7.10
CA ILE A 204 2.16 12.16 7.43
C ILE A 204 2.16 13.01 6.14
N TYR A 205 3.07 12.72 5.20
CA TYR A 205 3.14 13.45 3.94
C TYR A 205 1.90 13.24 3.07
N THR A 206 1.36 12.03 3.03
CA THR A 206 0.11 11.73 2.30
C THR A 206 -1.07 12.49 2.90
N GLN A 207 -1.17 12.55 4.23
CA GLN A 207 -2.20 13.33 4.94
C GLN A 207 -2.05 14.84 4.69
N LEU A 208 -0.82 15.35 4.64
CA LEU A 208 -0.53 16.74 4.27
C LEU A 208 -0.99 17.04 2.84
N LEU A 209 -0.74 16.13 1.88
CA LEU A 209 -1.23 16.27 0.51
C LEU A 209 -2.77 16.25 0.43
N GLN A 210 -3.41 15.36 1.20
CA GLN A 210 -4.86 15.28 1.29
C GLN A 210 -5.46 16.58 1.83
N ALA A 211 -4.88 17.14 2.90
CA ALA A 211 -5.33 18.40 3.47
C ALA A 211 -5.20 19.55 2.46
N CYS A 212 -4.13 19.57 1.65
CA CYS A 212 -3.95 20.59 0.61
C CYS A 212 -4.96 20.47 -0.54
N ALA A 213 -5.46 19.27 -0.79
CA ALA A 213 -6.42 19.01 -1.85
C ALA A 213 -7.87 19.37 -1.51
N GLN A 214 -8.15 19.72 -0.25
CA GLN A 214 -9.48 20.13 0.19
C GLN A 214 -9.83 21.55 -0.27
N PRO A 215 -11.12 21.83 -0.56
CA PRO A 215 -11.57 23.17 -0.93
C PRO A 215 -11.22 24.23 0.12
N GLU A 216 -11.36 23.89 1.41
CA GLU A 216 -11.01 24.75 2.54
C GLU A 216 -9.92 24.09 3.38
N LEU A 217 -8.93 24.87 3.78
CA LEU A 217 -7.85 24.39 4.63
C LEU A 217 -8.23 24.43 6.12
N ASP A 218 -8.11 23.28 6.78
CA ASP A 218 -8.03 23.24 8.23
C ASP A 218 -6.61 23.58 8.70
N PHE A 219 -6.42 24.83 9.11
CA PHE A 219 -5.15 25.34 9.64
C PHE A 219 -4.67 24.60 10.89
N ASP A 220 -5.59 24.13 11.74
CA ASP A 220 -5.21 23.38 12.95
C ASP A 220 -4.75 21.97 12.60
N SER A 221 -5.40 21.31 11.64
CA SER A 221 -4.97 20.02 11.11
C SER A 221 -3.58 20.10 10.46
N ILE A 222 -3.34 21.10 9.59
CA ILE A 222 -2.01 21.33 9.00
C ILE A 222 -0.96 21.57 10.08
N ASN A 223 -1.25 22.42 11.06
CA ASN A 223 -0.33 22.68 12.16
C ASN A 223 0.00 21.39 12.94
N GLN A 224 -1.01 20.56 13.25
CA GLN A 224 -0.81 19.28 13.93
C GLN A 224 0.03 18.31 13.09
N LEU A 225 -0.26 18.15 11.80
CA LEU A 225 0.47 17.25 10.91
C LEU A 225 1.93 17.70 10.73
N MET A 226 2.16 18.99 10.45
CA MET A 226 3.51 19.54 10.29
C MET A 226 4.32 19.47 11.59
N SER A 227 3.69 19.66 12.75
CA SER A 227 4.38 19.59 14.05
C SER A 227 4.89 18.19 14.43
N ARG A 228 4.44 17.13 13.75
CA ARG A 228 4.98 15.77 13.90
C ARG A 228 6.32 15.58 13.21
N ASP A 229 6.72 16.49 12.33
CA ASP A 229 8.00 16.45 11.62
C ASP A 229 8.79 17.76 11.84
N VAL A 230 9.90 17.65 12.58
CA VAL A 230 10.77 18.79 12.90
C VAL A 230 11.44 19.35 11.65
N GLY A 231 11.73 18.51 10.65
CA GLY A 231 12.35 18.91 9.39
C GLY A 231 11.44 19.80 8.55
N ILE A 232 10.17 19.42 8.38
CA ILE A 232 9.16 20.25 7.70
C ILE A 232 8.99 21.59 8.43
N THR A 233 8.87 21.53 9.76
CA THR A 233 8.69 22.73 10.61
C THR A 233 9.86 23.70 10.43
N TYR A 234 11.09 23.19 10.45
CA TYR A 234 12.29 24.00 10.19
C TYR A 234 12.30 24.60 8.78
N LYS A 235 12.00 23.80 7.75
CA LYS A 235 11.95 24.28 6.35
C LYS A 235 10.92 25.39 6.17
N LEU A 236 9.75 25.28 6.82
CA LEU A 236 8.72 26.32 6.78
C LEU A 236 9.21 27.61 7.44
N LEU A 237 9.79 27.52 8.65
CA LEU A 237 10.33 28.68 9.35
C LEU A 237 11.46 29.36 8.56
N ARG A 238 12.35 28.58 7.94
CA ARG A 238 13.41 29.11 7.06
C ARG A 238 12.82 29.77 5.81
N TYR A 239 11.79 29.17 5.22
CA TYR A 239 11.10 29.72 4.06
C TYR A 239 10.45 31.07 4.37
N VAL A 240 9.62 31.17 5.41
CA VAL A 240 8.94 32.43 5.74
C VAL A 240 9.92 33.53 6.15
N ASN A 241 11.00 33.18 6.85
CA ASN A 241 12.02 34.14 7.28
C ASN A 241 13.06 34.47 6.19
N ALA A 242 12.92 33.93 4.97
CA ALA A 242 13.86 34.22 3.90
C ALA A 242 13.83 35.73 3.55
N PRO A 243 14.99 36.33 3.18
CA PRO A 243 15.08 37.78 2.92
C PRO A 243 14.10 38.30 1.87
N VAL A 244 13.66 37.45 0.95
CA VAL A 244 12.66 37.75 -0.09
C VAL A 244 11.30 38.17 0.49
N HIS A 245 10.97 37.75 1.71
CA HIS A 245 9.72 38.10 2.39
C HIS A 245 9.80 39.38 3.22
N GLY A 246 10.99 39.98 3.37
CA GLY A 246 11.17 41.31 3.94
C GLY A 246 10.67 41.48 5.39
N ILE A 247 10.67 40.40 6.19
CA ILE A 247 10.08 40.44 7.53
C ILE A 247 10.99 41.21 8.52
N SER A 248 10.42 42.20 9.21
CA SER A 248 11.16 43.04 10.18
C SER A 248 11.43 42.36 11.53
N LYS A 249 10.60 41.36 11.90
CA LYS A 249 10.77 40.52 13.09
C LYS A 249 10.65 39.05 12.69
N PRO A 250 11.61 38.19 13.06
CA PRO A 250 11.57 36.79 12.67
C PRO A 250 10.32 36.09 13.23
N ILE A 251 9.74 35.21 12.43
CA ILE A 251 8.67 34.30 12.82
C ILE A 251 9.29 33.10 13.53
N GLU A 252 8.87 32.84 14.76
CA GLU A 252 9.49 31.83 15.64
C GLU A 252 8.61 30.60 15.89
N SER A 253 7.35 30.62 15.46
CA SER A 253 6.42 29.51 15.68
C SER A 253 5.75 29.02 14.41
N LEU A 254 5.49 27.72 14.36
CA LEU A 254 4.80 27.05 13.25
C LEU A 254 3.42 27.68 12.97
N ARG A 255 2.61 27.88 14.03
CA ARG A 255 1.29 28.51 13.92
C ARG A 255 1.37 29.92 13.32
N GLN A 256 2.33 30.72 13.76
CA GLN A 256 2.53 32.07 13.21
C GLN A 256 2.96 32.03 11.74
N ALA A 257 3.84 31.09 11.35
CA ALA A 257 4.27 30.93 9.97
C ALA A 257 3.11 30.53 9.04
N ILE A 258 2.28 29.58 9.48
CA ILE A 258 1.09 29.13 8.77
C ILE A 258 0.11 30.30 8.55
N VAL A 259 -0.18 31.06 9.61
CA VAL A 259 -1.10 32.22 9.52
C VAL A 259 -0.51 33.33 8.64
N TYR A 260 0.80 33.58 8.72
CA TYR A 260 1.47 34.60 7.92
C TYR A 260 1.43 34.31 6.42
N LEU A 261 1.65 33.05 6.02
CA LEU A 261 1.58 32.65 4.61
C LEU A 261 0.16 32.72 4.05
N GLY A 262 -0.84 32.44 4.88
CA GLY A 262 -2.22 32.29 4.45
C GLY A 262 -2.44 31.00 3.65
N GLU A 263 -3.71 30.68 3.41
CA GLU A 263 -4.17 29.38 2.89
C GLU A 263 -3.49 28.95 1.58
N GLN A 264 -3.47 29.83 0.58
CA GLN A 264 -2.95 29.49 -0.75
C GLN A 264 -1.45 29.14 -0.69
N GLN A 265 -0.66 29.91 0.04
CA GLN A 265 0.79 29.70 0.09
C GLN A 265 1.16 28.51 0.96
N ILE A 266 0.44 28.27 2.07
CA ILE A 266 0.71 27.09 2.90
C ILE A 266 0.32 25.80 2.19
N LYS A 267 -0.75 25.77 1.38
CA LYS A 267 -1.11 24.60 0.56
C LYS A 267 -0.01 24.27 -0.44
N LYS A 268 0.52 25.28 -1.15
CA LYS A 268 1.62 25.09 -2.10
C LYS A 268 2.89 24.60 -1.43
N PHE A 269 3.31 25.28 -0.35
CA PHE A 269 4.51 24.90 0.39
C PHE A 269 4.42 23.46 0.90
N THR A 270 3.29 23.13 1.54
CA THR A 270 3.03 21.80 2.07
C THR A 270 3.03 20.74 0.96
N ALA A 271 2.39 21.02 -0.17
CA ALA A 271 2.34 20.09 -1.30
C ALA A 271 3.74 19.79 -1.86
N VAL A 272 4.59 20.82 -1.99
CA VAL A 272 5.97 20.66 -2.45
C VAL A 272 6.80 19.84 -1.46
N ILE A 273 6.78 20.19 -0.17
CA ILE A 273 7.59 19.49 0.82
C ILE A 273 7.14 18.04 0.98
N ALA A 274 5.83 17.80 1.07
CA ALA A 274 5.31 16.44 1.18
C ALA A 274 5.69 15.60 -0.05
N ALA A 275 5.58 16.14 -1.26
CA ALA A 275 6.01 15.43 -2.47
C ALA A 275 7.52 15.16 -2.51
N ALA A 276 8.34 16.13 -2.09
CA ALA A 276 9.79 15.97 -2.01
C ALA A 276 10.19 14.87 -1.03
N GLN A 277 9.53 14.79 0.13
CA GLN A 277 9.80 13.79 1.14
C GLN A 277 9.27 12.40 0.75
N LEU A 278 8.12 12.31 0.08
CA LEU A 278 7.64 11.06 -0.51
C LEU A 278 8.60 10.54 -1.60
N GLY A 279 9.28 11.45 -2.29
CA GLY A 279 10.30 11.17 -3.31
C GLY A 279 11.74 11.09 -2.81
N GLU A 280 12.01 10.99 -1.50
CA GLU A 280 13.38 11.02 -0.96
C GLU A 280 14.30 9.93 -1.57
N SER A 281 13.75 8.75 -1.88
CA SER A 281 14.47 7.66 -2.54
C SER A 281 14.46 7.73 -4.07
N LYS A 282 13.92 8.80 -4.65
CA LYS A 282 13.77 9.01 -6.10
C LYS A 282 14.83 9.98 -6.62
N PRO A 283 15.10 9.97 -7.94
CA PRO A 283 15.94 11.00 -8.53
C PRO A 283 15.40 12.39 -8.19
N SER A 284 16.26 13.27 -7.68
CA SER A 284 15.90 14.66 -7.33
C SER A 284 15.24 15.40 -8.50
N GLU A 285 15.61 15.03 -9.72
CA GLU A 285 15.03 15.54 -10.97
C GLU A 285 13.53 15.22 -11.11
N LEU A 286 13.03 14.11 -10.56
CA LEU A 286 11.61 13.75 -10.60
C LEU A 286 10.78 14.69 -9.72
N VAL A 287 11.29 15.01 -8.53
CA VAL A 287 10.69 16.00 -7.63
C VAL A 287 10.76 17.39 -8.28
N ARG A 288 11.91 17.77 -8.84
CA ARG A 288 12.09 19.04 -9.55
C ARG A 288 11.09 19.19 -10.71
N LEU A 289 10.90 18.16 -11.51
CA LEU A 289 9.94 18.15 -12.62
C LEU A 289 8.50 18.35 -12.13
N SER A 290 8.13 17.74 -11.00
CA SER A 290 6.79 17.88 -10.43
C SER A 290 6.49 19.31 -9.94
N ILE A 291 7.51 19.98 -9.38
CA ILE A 291 7.46 21.39 -8.96
C ILE A 291 7.34 22.32 -10.19
N VAL A 292 8.13 22.05 -11.24
CA VAL A 292 8.06 22.80 -12.50
C VAL A 292 6.67 22.68 -13.13
N ARG A 293 6.10 21.46 -13.16
CA ARG A 293 4.74 21.24 -13.68
C ARG A 293 3.68 21.98 -12.89
N ALA A 294 3.76 21.94 -11.56
CA ALA A 294 2.84 22.64 -10.67
C ALA A 294 2.82 24.15 -10.98
N HIS A 295 4.00 24.78 -10.97
CA HIS A 295 4.12 26.21 -11.20
C HIS A 295 3.73 26.61 -12.63
N MET A 296 4.10 25.83 -13.64
CA MET A 296 3.72 26.13 -15.02
C MET A 296 2.20 25.98 -15.23
N CYS A 297 1.55 24.98 -14.63
CA CYS A 297 0.09 24.84 -14.66
C CYS A 297 -0.60 26.03 -14.00
N GLU A 298 -0.09 26.51 -12.87
CA GLU A 298 -0.60 27.73 -12.22
C GLU A 298 -0.53 28.95 -13.15
N GLN A 299 0.63 29.21 -13.77
CA GLN A 299 0.79 30.38 -14.63
C GLN A 299 -0.10 30.30 -15.88
N ILE A 300 -0.27 29.10 -16.45
CA ILE A 300 -1.21 28.85 -17.54
C ILE A 300 -2.64 29.14 -17.10
N ALA A 301 -3.04 28.69 -15.91
CA ALA A 301 -4.38 28.94 -15.39
C ALA A 301 -4.67 30.44 -15.17
N VAL A 302 -3.68 31.20 -14.72
CA VAL A 302 -3.79 32.68 -14.58
C VAL A 302 -3.90 33.37 -15.95
N ALA A 303 -3.12 32.92 -16.94
CA ALA A 303 -3.07 33.56 -18.26
C ALA A 303 -4.21 33.15 -19.20
N CYS A 304 -4.83 31.98 -18.97
CA CYS A 304 -5.87 31.46 -19.85
C CYS A 304 -7.19 32.23 -19.72
N LYS A 305 -8.00 32.23 -20.79
CA LYS A 305 -9.35 32.83 -20.77
C LYS A 305 -10.43 31.85 -20.37
N VAL A 306 -10.06 30.58 -20.17
CA VAL A 306 -10.95 29.55 -19.63
C VAL A 306 -10.95 29.70 -18.12
N GLN A 307 -12.10 29.53 -17.47
CA GLN A 307 -12.17 29.57 -16.02
C GLN A 307 -11.47 28.33 -15.44
N ILE A 308 -10.23 28.50 -14.98
CA ILE A 308 -9.45 27.50 -14.27
C ILE A 308 -8.99 28.12 -12.97
N ASP A 309 -9.22 27.43 -11.87
CA ASP A 309 -8.68 27.82 -10.57
C ASP A 309 -7.16 27.60 -10.55
N PRO A 310 -6.34 28.66 -10.34
CA PRO A 310 -4.88 28.55 -10.36
C PRO A 310 -4.31 27.61 -9.29
N GLU A 311 -4.95 27.54 -8.12
CA GLU A 311 -4.54 26.66 -7.02
C GLU A 311 -4.81 25.20 -7.38
N LYS A 312 -5.98 24.90 -7.94
CA LYS A 312 -6.28 23.55 -8.45
C LYS A 312 -5.35 23.15 -9.59
N ALA A 313 -4.98 24.09 -10.46
CA ALA A 313 -4.01 23.85 -11.53
C ALA A 313 -2.62 23.54 -11.00
N PHE A 314 -2.18 24.28 -9.97
CA PHE A 314 -0.93 23.99 -9.26
C PHE A 314 -0.92 22.56 -8.69
N LEU A 315 -1.95 22.19 -7.92
CA LEU A 315 -2.05 20.86 -7.31
C LEU A 315 -2.15 19.75 -8.36
N THR A 316 -2.86 19.99 -9.47
CA THR A 316 -2.94 19.05 -10.59
C THR A 316 -1.56 18.80 -11.21
N GLY A 317 -0.75 19.85 -11.40
CA GLY A 317 0.63 19.74 -11.88
C GLY A 317 1.51 18.97 -10.90
N MET A 318 1.42 19.30 -9.61
CA MET A 318 2.15 18.66 -8.51
C MET A 318 1.85 17.15 -8.42
N PHE A 319 0.57 16.78 -8.52
CA PHE A 319 0.12 15.39 -8.38
C PHE A 319 0.28 14.54 -9.64
N SER A 320 0.62 15.16 -10.77
CA SER A 320 0.82 14.46 -12.04
C SER A 320 1.93 13.41 -12.03
N LEU A 321 2.84 13.46 -11.06
CA LEU A 321 3.97 12.54 -10.91
C LEU A 321 3.91 11.68 -9.65
N LEU A 322 2.81 11.69 -8.90
CA LEU A 322 2.68 10.88 -7.68
C LEU A 322 2.85 9.38 -7.94
N GLU A 323 2.33 8.88 -9.06
CA GLU A 323 2.51 7.48 -9.47
C GLU A 323 4.00 7.10 -9.60
N ALA A 324 4.83 7.98 -10.16
CA ALA A 324 6.26 7.76 -10.28
C ALA A 324 7.01 7.96 -8.95
N LEU A 325 6.55 8.88 -8.10
CA LEU A 325 7.13 9.13 -6.78
C LEU A 325 6.86 7.97 -5.81
N LEU A 326 5.66 7.39 -5.89
CA LEU A 326 5.16 6.37 -4.96
C LEU A 326 5.24 4.94 -5.52
N ASP A 327 5.72 4.72 -6.74
CA ASP A 327 5.71 3.41 -7.44
C ASP A 327 4.39 2.65 -7.30
N GLU A 328 3.28 3.39 -7.34
CA GLU A 328 1.96 2.84 -7.15
C GLU A 328 1.04 3.39 -8.24
N PRO A 329 0.10 2.59 -8.78
CA PRO A 329 -0.84 3.08 -9.79
C PRO A 329 -1.55 4.33 -9.30
N LEU A 330 -1.67 5.34 -10.16
CA LEU A 330 -2.29 6.61 -9.78
C LEU A 330 -3.69 6.39 -9.19
N GLN A 331 -4.46 5.44 -9.72
CA GLN A 331 -5.79 5.10 -9.23
C GLN A 331 -5.79 4.59 -7.78
N THR A 332 -4.78 3.83 -7.38
CA THR A 332 -4.61 3.34 -6.00
C THR A 332 -4.19 4.47 -5.05
N ILE A 333 -3.36 5.40 -5.52
CA ILE A 333 -2.99 6.58 -4.73
C ILE A 333 -4.22 7.46 -4.51
N MET A 334 -5.04 7.64 -5.54
CA MET A 334 -6.24 8.48 -5.52
C MET A 334 -7.43 7.87 -4.75
N SER A 335 -7.38 6.60 -4.35
CA SER A 335 -8.35 6.05 -3.40
C SER A 335 -7.99 6.36 -1.94
N ARG A 336 -6.72 6.68 -1.67
CA ARG A 336 -6.22 7.07 -0.34
C ARG A 336 -6.24 8.58 -0.13
N ILE A 337 -6.00 9.34 -1.20
CA ILE A 337 -6.02 10.81 -1.19
C ILE A 337 -7.36 11.28 -1.77
N GLU A 338 -8.25 11.76 -0.91
CA GLU A 338 -9.51 12.36 -1.33
C GLU A 338 -9.26 13.72 -2.00
N LEU A 339 -9.00 13.69 -3.31
CA LEU A 339 -8.87 14.90 -4.12
C LEU A 339 -10.23 15.47 -4.48
N GLY A 340 -10.30 16.80 -4.60
CA GLY A 340 -11.41 17.48 -5.26
C GLY A 340 -11.73 16.87 -6.63
N THR A 341 -13.02 16.75 -6.93
CA THR A 341 -13.56 16.03 -8.10
C THR A 341 -12.94 16.48 -9.43
N GLU A 342 -12.66 17.79 -9.57
CA GLU A 342 -12.02 18.36 -10.76
C GLU A 342 -10.57 17.87 -10.96
N ILE A 343 -9.76 17.87 -9.90
CA ILE A 343 -8.36 17.41 -9.95
C ILE A 343 -8.31 15.91 -10.24
N ARG A 344 -9.17 15.14 -9.56
CA ARG A 344 -9.30 13.69 -9.80
C ARG A 344 -9.66 13.38 -11.26
N THR A 345 -10.66 14.08 -11.80
CA THR A 345 -11.10 13.93 -13.20
C THR A 345 -9.97 14.26 -14.18
N ALA A 346 -9.17 15.28 -13.87
CA ALA A 346 -8.05 15.68 -14.71
C ALA A 346 -6.91 14.65 -14.71
N LEU A 347 -6.61 14.07 -13.54
CA LEU A 347 -5.51 13.13 -13.36
C LEU A 347 -5.85 11.71 -13.82
N LEU A 348 -7.05 11.20 -13.52
CA LEU A 348 -7.44 9.82 -13.84
C LEU A 348 -8.09 9.74 -15.22
N ASP A 349 -9.13 10.54 -15.47
CA ASP A 349 -9.93 10.45 -16.69
C ASP A 349 -9.35 11.27 -17.85
N LYS A 350 -8.34 12.10 -17.58
CA LYS A 350 -7.72 13.04 -18.53
C LYS A 350 -8.74 13.97 -19.19
N LYS A 351 -9.73 14.43 -18.41
CA LYS A 351 -10.84 15.28 -18.88
C LYS A 351 -10.90 16.62 -18.15
N GLY A 352 -11.52 17.60 -18.81
CA GLY A 352 -11.82 18.92 -18.26
C GLY A 352 -10.69 19.95 -18.42
N PRO A 353 -10.93 21.21 -17.98
CA PRO A 353 -9.98 22.31 -18.15
C PRO A 353 -8.61 22.05 -17.54
N LEU A 354 -8.57 21.49 -16.32
CA LEU A 354 -7.33 21.11 -15.64
C LEU A 354 -6.52 20.05 -16.40
N ALA A 355 -7.18 19.10 -17.09
CA ALA A 355 -6.47 18.13 -17.93
C ALA A 355 -5.84 18.77 -19.17
N PHE A 356 -6.50 19.77 -19.77
CA PHE A 356 -5.92 20.52 -20.89
C PHE A 356 -4.72 21.36 -20.42
N CYS A 357 -4.83 22.00 -19.25
CA CYS A 357 -3.73 22.74 -18.63
C CYS A 357 -2.51 21.84 -18.39
N LEU A 358 -2.70 20.70 -17.70
CA LEU A 358 -1.63 19.73 -17.46
C LEU A 358 -1.08 19.14 -18.78
N GLY A 359 -1.97 18.84 -19.72
CA GLY A 359 -1.62 18.32 -21.04
C GLY A 359 -0.72 19.28 -21.83
N LEU A 360 -1.01 20.59 -21.79
CA LEU A 360 -0.19 21.62 -22.44
C LEU A 360 1.25 21.60 -21.91
N VAL A 361 1.42 21.54 -20.59
CA VAL A 361 2.74 21.44 -19.95
C VAL A 361 3.46 20.16 -20.39
N CYS A 362 2.79 19.00 -20.35
CA CYS A 362 3.39 17.73 -20.76
C CYS A 362 3.78 17.70 -22.25
N PHE A 363 3.02 18.36 -23.14
CA PHE A 363 3.39 18.47 -24.56
C PHE A 363 4.56 19.43 -24.77
N TYR A 364 4.62 20.52 -24.01
CA TYR A 364 5.72 21.47 -24.04
C TYR A 364 7.04 20.81 -23.63
N GLU A 365 7.05 20.06 -22.52
CA GLU A 365 8.22 19.28 -22.06
C GLU A 365 8.73 18.27 -23.09
N LYS A 366 7.80 17.66 -23.86
CA LYS A 366 8.11 16.68 -24.91
C LYS A 366 8.41 17.32 -26.27
N ALA A 367 8.47 18.65 -26.33
CA ALA A 367 8.63 19.43 -27.57
C ALA A 367 7.62 19.05 -28.68
N ASN A 368 6.39 18.68 -28.29
CA ASN A 368 5.33 18.34 -29.25
C ASN A 368 4.57 19.60 -29.68
N TRP A 369 5.22 20.43 -30.50
CA TRP A 369 4.73 21.75 -30.90
C TRP A 369 3.34 21.73 -31.56
N ALA A 370 3.04 20.69 -32.35
CA ALA A 370 1.72 20.54 -32.96
C ALA A 370 0.59 20.42 -31.93
N LYS A 371 0.81 19.64 -30.87
CA LYS A 371 -0.16 19.51 -29.78
C LYS A 371 -0.14 20.72 -28.84
N VAL A 372 1.02 21.32 -28.60
CA VAL A 372 1.14 22.59 -27.84
C VAL A 372 0.23 23.65 -28.46
N LYS A 373 0.38 23.91 -29.76
CA LYS A 373 -0.46 24.86 -30.49
C LYS A 373 -1.96 24.56 -30.35
N THR A 374 -2.35 23.32 -30.62
CA THR A 374 -3.76 22.88 -30.55
C THR A 374 -4.38 23.11 -29.16
N VAL A 375 -3.62 22.82 -28.10
CA VAL A 375 -4.12 22.94 -26.72
C VAL A 375 -4.05 24.39 -26.23
N ALA A 376 -3.02 25.14 -26.61
CA ALA A 376 -2.88 26.57 -26.30
C ALA A 376 -4.03 27.39 -26.92
N GLU A 377 -4.40 27.12 -28.17
CA GLU A 377 -5.57 27.72 -28.83
C GLU A 377 -6.86 27.44 -28.06
N ARG A 378 -7.05 26.19 -27.59
CA ARG A 378 -8.22 25.77 -26.81
C ARG A 378 -8.29 26.44 -25.43
N LEU A 379 -7.15 26.69 -24.80
CA LEU A 379 -7.07 27.42 -23.53
C LEU A 379 -7.04 28.94 -23.73
N HIS A 380 -6.95 29.41 -24.97
CA HIS A 380 -6.74 30.82 -25.32
C HIS A 380 -5.51 31.44 -24.63
N VAL A 381 -4.41 30.67 -24.58
CA VAL A 381 -3.10 31.11 -24.06
C VAL A 381 -2.17 31.37 -25.24
N SER A 382 -1.38 32.45 -25.18
CA SER A 382 -0.40 32.74 -26.23
C SER A 382 0.78 31.77 -26.15
N GLU A 383 1.17 31.19 -27.29
CA GLU A 383 2.36 30.33 -27.36
C GLU A 383 3.64 31.09 -26.98
N ASP A 384 3.69 32.39 -27.24
CA ASP A 384 4.84 33.26 -26.94
C ASP A 384 5.08 33.43 -25.43
N GLU A 385 4.07 33.20 -24.60
CA GLU A 385 4.16 33.32 -23.15
C GLU A 385 4.70 32.04 -22.49
N LEU A 386 4.52 30.88 -23.13
CA LEU A 386 4.89 29.57 -22.58
C LEU A 386 6.38 29.44 -22.21
N PRO A 387 7.35 29.94 -23.00
CA PRO A 387 8.76 29.93 -22.61
C PRO A 387 9.02 30.69 -21.31
N SER A 388 8.35 31.83 -21.11
CA SER A 388 8.48 32.63 -19.89
C SER A 388 7.93 31.88 -18.67
N PHE A 389 6.79 31.19 -18.83
CA PHE A 389 6.20 30.38 -17.76
C PHE A 389 7.12 29.23 -17.35
N TYR A 390 7.71 28.55 -18.34
CA TYR A 390 8.64 27.46 -18.08
C TYR A 390 9.92 27.95 -17.37
N LEU A 391 10.49 29.08 -17.80
CA LEU A 391 11.67 29.67 -17.15
C LEU A 391 11.38 30.12 -15.71
N ASN A 392 10.22 30.73 -15.47
CA ASN A 392 9.79 31.12 -14.13
C ASN A 392 9.63 29.88 -13.22
N ALA A 393 9.00 28.82 -13.73
CA ALA A 393 8.84 27.56 -13.02
C ALA A 393 10.18 26.89 -12.68
N LEU A 394 11.15 26.92 -13.59
CA LEU A 394 12.52 26.45 -13.33
C LEU A 394 13.21 27.23 -12.22
N ASN A 395 13.13 28.57 -12.26
CA ASN A 395 13.70 29.43 -11.23
C ASN A 395 13.06 29.18 -9.87
N TRP A 396 11.74 29.01 -9.85
CA TRP A 396 10.99 28.71 -8.63
C TRP A 396 11.40 27.35 -8.03
N ALA A 397 11.52 26.32 -8.87
CA ALA A 397 12.00 25.01 -8.43
C ALA A 397 13.42 25.07 -7.85
N ASN A 398 14.33 25.81 -8.50
CA ASN A 398 15.70 25.99 -8.01
C ASN A 398 15.75 26.73 -6.67
N ALA A 399 14.90 27.74 -6.47
CA ALA A 399 14.83 28.49 -5.20
C ALA A 399 14.38 27.60 -4.03
N LEU A 400 13.47 26.65 -4.29
CA LEU A 400 13.01 25.67 -3.30
C LEU A 400 14.05 24.58 -3.01
N SER A 401 14.79 24.12 -4.02
CA SER A 401 15.88 23.14 -3.83
C SER A 401 17.10 23.70 -3.12
N ASN A 402 17.39 25.01 -3.25
CA ASN A 402 18.48 25.69 -2.53
C ASN A 402 18.11 26.10 -1.10
N ALA A 403 16.89 25.80 -0.65
CA ALA A 403 16.44 25.99 0.73
C ALA A 403 16.74 24.78 1.63
N ASP A 404 17.42 23.74 1.11
CA ASP A 404 18.04 22.68 1.89
C ASP A 404 19.31 23.17 2.60
#